data_AF-A0A5M6ZI59-F1
#
_entry.id   AF-A0A5M6ZI59-F1
#
_cell.length_a   1.000
_cell.length_b   1.000
_cell.length_c   1.000
_cell.angle_alpha   90.00
_cell.angle_beta   90.00
_cell.angle_gamma   90.00
#
_symmetry.space_group_name_H-M   'P 1'
#
loop_
_entity.id
_entity.type
_entity.pdbx_description
1 polymer ?
#
loop_
_entity_poly.entity_id
_entity_poly.type
_entity_poly.pdbx_seq_one_letter_code
_entity_poly.pdbx_strand_id
1 'polypeptide(L)' 'MPLTRDFKATVQARAARDLQYRTALCAEAQEALVEGDIATAKSLLRDVASAMAAPGWTEQTRA' A
#
# COMPACT_ATOMS: atom_id res chain seq x y z
N MET A 1 -2.24 13.63 -8.13
CA MET A 1 -1.74 13.09 -9.42
C MET A 1 -1.90 11.58 -9.38
N PRO A 2 -2.39 10.90 -10.42
CA PRO A 2 -2.54 9.44 -10.39
C PRO A 2 -1.15 8.79 -10.30
N LEU A 3 -0.91 7.94 -9.30
CA LEU A 3 0.23 7.03 -9.31
C LEU A 3 0.13 6.20 -10.59
N THR A 4 1.05 6.39 -11.53
CA THR A 4 1.13 5.52 -12.70
C THR A 4 1.34 4.08 -12.23
N ARG A 5 0.84 3.09 -12.97
CA ARG A 5 0.92 1.67 -12.61
C ARG A 5 2.34 1.23 -12.22
N ASP A 6 3.35 1.81 -12.88
CA ASP A 6 4.77 1.56 -12.62
C ASP A 6 5.25 2.09 -11.27
N PHE A 7 4.78 3.26 -10.84
CA PHE A 7 5.13 3.78 -9.53
C PHE A 7 4.55 2.91 -8.42
N LYS A 8 3.31 2.44 -8.59
CA LYS A 8 2.67 1.51 -7.66
C LYS A 8 3.44 0.18 -7.54
N ALA A 9 3.85 -0.38 -8.67
CA ALA A 9 4.67 -1.61 -8.69
C ALA A 9 6.02 -1.41 -7.98
N THR A 10 6.63 -0.24 -8.14
CA THR A 10 7.91 0.10 -7.48
C THR A 10 7.76 0.19 -5.96
N VAL A 11 6.70 0.85 -5.48
CA VAL A 11 6.37 0.95 -4.05
C VAL A 11 6.14 -0.45 -3.47
N GLN A 12 5.36 -1.29 -4.15
CA GLN A 12 5.05 -2.65 -3.71
C GLN A 12 6.31 -3.53 -3.66
N ALA A 13 7.14 -3.50 -4.71
CA ALA A 13 8.39 -4.25 -4.75
C ALA A 13 9.35 -3.84 -3.63
N ARG A 14 9.39 -2.55 -3.28
CA ARG A 14 10.18 -2.06 -2.15
C ARG A 14 9.59 -2.49 -0.80
N ALA A 15 8.28 -2.34 -0.60
CA ALA A 15 7.59 -2.71 0.64
C ALA A 15 7.66 -4.22 0.95
N ALA A 16 7.80 -5.06 -0.08
CA ALA A 16 8.00 -6.51 0.08
C ALA A 16 9.37 -6.85 0.71
N ARG A 17 10.43 -6.13 0.33
CA ARG A 17 11.82 -6.43 0.73
C ARG A 17 12.36 -5.60 1.90
N ASP A 18 11.80 -4.41 2.13
CA ASP A 18 12.31 -3.43 3.10
C ASP A 18 11.29 -3.23 4.23
N LEU A 19 11.60 -3.79 5.40
CA LEU A 19 10.76 -3.70 6.60
C LEU A 19 10.64 -2.27 7.11
N GLN A 20 11.71 -1.47 7.08
CA GLN A 20 11.66 -0.08 7.57
C GLN A 20 10.76 0.77 6.67
N TYR A 21 10.88 0.60 5.35
CA TYR A 21 10.02 1.27 4.39
C TYR A 21 8.55 0.89 4.58
N ARG A 22 8.27 -0.39 4.82
CA ARG A 22 6.91 -0.87 5.11
C ARG A 22 6.34 -0.28 6.40
N THR A 23 7.14 -0.23 7.47
CA THR A 23 6.72 0.36 8.75
C THR A 23 6.42 1.85 8.60
N ALA A 24 7.25 2.58 7.86
CA ALA A 24 7.00 4.00 7.56
C ALA A 24 5.68 4.19 6.79
N LEU A 25 5.41 3.38 5.76
CA LEU A 25 4.13 3.43 5.04
C LEU A 25 2.92 3.19 5.94
N CYS A 26 3.04 2.29 6.93
CA CYS A 26 1.99 2.07 7.91
C CYS A 26 1.81 3.25 8.88
N ALA A 27 2.90 3.90 9.29
CA ALA A 27 2.84 5.09 10.14
C ALA A 27 2.13 6.25 9.43
N GLU A 28 2.48 6.52 8.17
CA GLU A 28 1.80 7.52 7.34
C GLU A 28 0.30 7.20 7.16
N ALA A 29 -0.05 5.92 7.03
CA ALA A 29 -1.45 5.51 6.96
C ALA A 29 -2.20 5.73 8.28
N GLN A 30 -1.52 5.59 9.43
CA GLN A 30 -2.09 5.88 10.74
C GLN A 30 -2.29 7.38 10.93
N GLU A 31 -1.33 8.21 10.52
CA GLU A 31 -1.46 9.67 10.57
C GLU A 31 -2.63 10.14 9.70
N ALA A 32 -2.72 9.67 8.45
CA ALA A 32 -3.85 9.97 7.58
C ALA A 32 -5.20 9.53 8.18
N LEU A 33 -5.23 8.42 8.93
CA LEU A 33 -6.43 7.96 9.62
C LEU A 33 -6.82 8.92 10.76
N VAL A 34 -5.86 9.39 11.54
CA VAL A 34 -6.07 10.34 12.65
C VAL A 34 -6.54 11.70 12.12
N GLU A 35 -6.02 12.14 10.98
CA GLU A 35 -6.44 13.37 10.29
C GLU A 35 -7.81 13.24 9.61
N GLY A 36 -8.37 12.03 9.54
CA GLY A 36 -9.64 11.75 8.89
C GLY A 36 -9.56 11.60 7.36
N ASP A 37 -8.35 11.57 6.78
CA ASP A 37 -8.12 11.23 5.38
C ASP A 37 -8.15 9.71 5.17
N ILE A 38 -9.37 9.19 5.17
CA ILE A 38 -9.65 7.76 4.97
C ILE A 38 -9.22 7.29 3.58
N ALA A 39 -9.25 8.17 2.56
CA ALA A 39 -8.91 7.80 1.20
C ALA A 39 -7.41 7.48 1.09
N THR A 40 -6.58 8.35 1.66
CA THR A 40 -5.12 8.17 1.69
C THR A 40 -4.73 6.98 2.56
N ALA A 41 -5.29 6.87 3.78
CA ALA A 41 -5.04 5.74 4.66
C ALA A 41 -5.36 4.39 3.99
N LYS A 42 -6.51 4.28 3.32
CA LYS A 42 -6.90 3.06 2.57
C LYS A 42 -5.96 2.77 1.41
N SER A 43 -5.49 3.79 0.70
CA SER A 43 -4.56 3.58 -0.42
C SER A 43 -3.23 3.01 0.08
N LEU A 44 -2.64 3.62 1.12
CA LEU A 44 -1.37 3.19 1.71
C LEU A 44 -1.45 1.77 2.28
N LEU A 45 -2.50 1.45 3.04
CA LEU A 45 -2.71 0.10 3.58
C LEU A 45 -2.90 -0.95 2.49
N ARG A 46 -3.60 -0.60 1.40
CA ARG A 46 -3.77 -1.51 0.26
C ARG A 46 -2.43 -1.81 -0.41
N ASP A 47 -1.56 -0.81 -0.52
CA ASP A 47 -0.26 -0.98 -1.16
C ASP A 47 0.67 -1.87 -0.32
N VAL A 48 0.65 -1.71 1.00
CA VAL A 48 1.34 -2.59 1.94
C VAL A 48 0.77 -4.02 1.89
N ALA A 49 -0.56 -4.17 1.91
CA ALA A 49 -1.20 -5.48 1.83
C ALA A 49 -0.89 -6.19 0.50
N SER A 50 -0.91 -5.45 -0.61
CA SER A 50 -0.59 -5.99 -1.94
C SER A 50 0.88 -6.41 -2.06
N ALA A 51 1.79 -5.72 -1.37
CA ALA A 51 3.21 -6.07 -1.34
C ALA A 51 3.50 -7.36 -0.56
N MET A 52 2.63 -7.71 0.40
CA MET A 52 2.78 -8.88 1.28
C MET A 52 1.96 -10.10 0.83
N ALA A 53 0.93 -9.88 0.01
CA ALA A 53 0.06 -10.94 -0.46
C ALA A 53 0.81 -11.89 -1.40
N ALA A 54 0.52 -13.19 -1.28
CA ALA A 54 0.96 -14.19 -2.25
C ALA A 54 0.39 -13.88 -3.65
N PRO A 55 1.09 -14.22 -4.74
CA PRO A 55 0.54 -14.09 -6.09
C PRO A 55 -0.80 -14.84 -6.18
N GLY A 56 -1.86 -14.15 -6.61
CA GLY A 56 -3.21 -14.71 -6.80
C GLY A 56 -4.30 -14.17 -5.86
N TRP A 57 -3.95 -13.55 -4.72
CA TRP A 57 -4.95 -12.96 -3.81
C TRP A 57 -5.64 -11.70 -4.38
N THR A 58 -4.98 -11.02 -5.33
CA THR A 58 -5.50 -9.81 -5.98
C THR A 58 -6.50 -10.09 -7.10
N GLU A 59 -6.51 -11.30 -7.67
CA GLU A 59 -7.51 -11.71 -8.67
C GLU A 59 -8.88 -11.97 -8.02
N GLN A 60 -8.88 -12.46 -6.77
CA GLN A 60 -10.11 -12.79 -6.03
C GLN A 60 -10.98 -11.56 -5.65
N THR A 61 -10.45 -10.34 -5.75
CA THR A 61 -11.16 -9.10 -5.37
C THR A 61 -11.60 -8.25 -6.57
N ARG A 62 -11.38 -8.73 -7.80
CA ARG A 62 -11.93 -8.13 -9.03
C ARG A 62 -13.19 -8.89 -9.45
N ALA A 63 -14.24 -8.79 -8.63
CA ALA A 63 -15.60 -9.24 -8.94
C ALA A 63 -16.59 -8.14 -8.54
#